data_AF-A0A1V6T2T9-F1
#
_entry.id   AF-A0A1V6T2T9-F1
#
_cell.length_a   1.000
_cell.length_b   1.000
_cell.length_c   1.000
_cell.angle_alpha   90.00
_cell.angle_beta   90.00
_cell.angle_gamma   90.00
#
_symmetry.space_group_name_H-M   'P 1'
#
loop_
_entity.id
_entity.type
_entity.pdbx_description
1 polymer ?
#
loop_
_entity_poly.entity_id
_entity_poly.type
_entity_poly.pdbx_seq_one_letter_code
_entity_poly.pdbx_strand_id
1 'polypeptide(L)'
;MWLMTHCGVVKSPLRVELLQLFISFGLRLYLEGARLNILFESELFVFERSELLPHNFLSNTPPSLPPRQPRHPLSNMSSKSQLPFGTRANSHPNPLARKLFQVAEAKKSNVTVSADVTTTKELLDLADRLGPYIAVIKTHIDILSDFGPETINGLKALAEKHNFLIFEDRKFIDIGNTVQKQYHGGALRISEWSHIINCAILPGEGIVEALAQTAQASDFPYGSDRGLLILAEMTSKGSLATGSYTSASVDYARKYQSFVLGFVSTRALTDVPASVSANENEDFVVFTTGVNLSSKGDKLGQQYQTPQSAIGRGADFIIAGRGIYAAADPVEAAKQYQQQGWEAYLARVGGSQ
;
A
#
# COMPACT_ATOMS: atom_id res chain seq x y z
N MET A 1 3.57 -16.63 49.26
CA MET A 1 3.70 -16.26 50.69
C MET A 1 3.32 -14.80 50.80
N TRP A 2 2.04 -14.45 50.72
CA TRP A 2 1.08 -14.01 51.76
C TRP A 2 0.00 -13.30 50.89
N LEU A 3 -1.32 -13.44 50.96
CA LEU A 3 -2.28 -13.65 52.03
C LEU A 3 -3.49 -14.36 51.38
N MET A 4 -3.86 -15.54 51.87
CA MET A 4 -5.22 -16.08 51.74
C MET A 4 -5.70 -16.22 53.17
N THR A 5 -6.77 -15.53 53.57
CA THR A 5 -7.62 -16.02 54.64
C THR A 5 -8.99 -15.33 54.69
N HIS A 6 -10.03 -16.18 54.69
CA HIS A 6 -11.39 -16.00 55.21
C HIS A 6 -12.43 -15.22 54.37
N CYS A 7 -13.25 -15.97 53.62
CA CYS A 7 -14.71 -15.94 53.83
C CYS A 7 -15.43 -17.12 53.12
N GLY A 8 -16.17 -17.91 53.89
CA GLY A 8 -17.50 -18.46 53.55
C GLY A 8 -17.63 -19.44 52.38
N VAL A 9 -17.90 -20.70 52.71
CA VAL A 9 -18.35 -21.75 51.80
C VAL A 9 -19.73 -21.40 51.20
N VAL A 10 -19.81 -21.16 49.90
CA VAL A 10 -21.00 -21.41 49.07
C VAL A 10 -20.55 -22.00 47.74
N LYS A 11 -20.97 -23.23 47.44
CA LYS A 11 -20.69 -23.91 46.15
C LYS A 11 -21.64 -23.36 45.09
N SER A 12 -21.14 -22.64 44.08
CA SER A 12 -21.90 -22.33 42.86
C SER A 12 -21.05 -22.49 41.59
N PRO A 13 -21.65 -22.93 40.46
CA PRO A 13 -20.94 -23.23 39.21
C PRO A 13 -20.38 -21.99 38.47
N LEU A 14 -20.77 -20.77 38.85
CA LEU A 14 -20.30 -19.53 38.21
C LEU A 14 -18.78 -19.26 38.36
N ARG A 15 -18.11 -19.88 39.33
CA ARG A 15 -16.68 -19.58 39.60
C ARG A 15 -15.71 -20.19 38.59
N VAL A 16 -16.12 -21.21 37.84
CA VAL A 16 -15.23 -21.90 36.90
C VAL A 16 -15.15 -21.15 35.56
N GLU A 17 -16.25 -20.56 35.08
CA GLU A 17 -16.26 -19.77 33.83
C GLU A 17 -15.54 -18.42 33.98
N LEU A 18 -15.64 -17.78 35.15
CA LEU A 18 -14.97 -16.51 35.43
C LEU A 18 -13.44 -16.67 35.51
N LEU A 19 -12.93 -17.80 35.98
CA LEU A 19 -11.48 -18.05 36.08
C LEU A 19 -10.84 -18.27 34.69
N GLN A 20 -11.61 -18.73 33.70
CA GLN A 20 -11.12 -18.98 32.34
C GLN A 20 -10.96 -17.69 31.51
N LEU A 21 -11.73 -16.64 31.81
CA LEU A 21 -11.58 -15.32 31.19
C LEU A 21 -10.32 -14.56 31.66
N PHE A 22 -9.83 -14.86 32.87
CA PHE A 22 -8.72 -14.11 33.50
C PHE A 22 -7.38 -14.26 32.76
N ILE A 23 -7.17 -15.36 32.03
CA ILE A 23 -5.87 -15.68 31.43
C ILE A 23 -5.70 -15.08 30.03
N SER A 24 -6.79 -14.65 29.36
CA SER A 24 -6.72 -14.22 27.95
C SER A 24 -6.85 -12.71 27.69
N PHE A 25 -7.39 -11.91 28.61
CA PHE A 25 -7.77 -10.50 28.30
C PHE A 25 -7.41 -9.43 29.34
N GLY A 26 -6.60 -9.72 30.36
CA GLY A 26 -6.07 -8.67 31.26
C GLY A 26 -7.13 -7.89 32.06
N LEU A 27 -8.27 -8.50 32.39
CA LEU A 27 -9.29 -7.88 33.24
C LEU A 27 -8.86 -7.79 34.71
N ARG A 28 -9.15 -6.65 35.37
CA ARG A 28 -9.19 -6.55 36.84
C ARG A 28 -10.63 -6.38 37.30
N LEU A 29 -11.06 -7.25 38.21
CA LEU A 29 -12.35 -7.17 38.91
C LEU A 29 -12.08 -6.82 40.37
N TYR A 30 -12.83 -5.88 40.91
CA TYR A 30 -12.84 -5.64 42.36
C TYR A 30 -14.28 -5.38 42.84
N LEU A 31 -14.54 -5.83 44.06
CA LEU A 31 -15.83 -5.69 44.74
C LEU A 31 -15.73 -4.56 45.76
N GLU A 32 -16.68 -3.64 45.71
CA GLU A 32 -16.83 -2.56 46.69
C GLU A 32 -18.29 -2.52 47.13
N GLY A 33 -18.58 -2.99 48.34
CA GLY A 33 -19.95 -3.20 48.81
C GLY A 33 -20.71 -4.24 47.98
N ALA A 34 -21.96 -3.94 47.59
CA ALA A 34 -22.83 -4.81 46.79
C ALA A 34 -22.68 -4.60 45.26
N ARG A 35 -21.64 -3.91 44.81
CA ARG A 35 -21.42 -3.56 43.39
C ARG A 35 -20.22 -4.32 42.81
N LEU A 36 -20.37 -4.76 41.56
CA LEU A 36 -19.30 -5.38 40.77
C LEU A 36 -18.80 -4.36 39.74
N ASN A 37 -17.52 -3.98 39.83
CA ASN A 37 -16.89 -3.05 38.90
C ASN A 37 -15.95 -3.82 37.95
N ILE A 38 -16.05 -3.52 36.65
CA ILE A 38 -15.23 -4.12 35.59
C ILE A 38 -14.43 -3.01 34.90
N LEU A 39 -13.10 -3.12 34.90
CA LEU A 39 -12.20 -2.17 34.23
C LEU A 39 -11.64 -2.81 32.94
N PHE A 40 -11.82 -2.11 31.83
CA PHE A 40 -11.25 -2.44 30.52
C PHE A 40 -10.55 -1.18 29.98
N GLU A 41 -9.29 -1.30 29.54
CA GLU A 41 -8.46 -0.23 28.94
C GLU A 41 -8.98 1.21 29.12
N SER A 42 -8.85 1.74 30.34
CA SER A 42 -9.11 3.14 30.71
C SER A 42 -10.55 3.70 30.67
N GLU A 43 -11.60 2.89 30.54
CA GLU A 43 -12.99 3.34 30.78
C GLU A 43 -13.71 2.53 31.89
N LEU A 44 -14.47 3.22 32.74
CA LEU A 44 -15.18 2.64 33.89
C LEU A 44 -16.68 2.49 33.58
N PHE A 45 -17.18 1.25 33.57
CA PHE A 45 -18.61 0.96 33.44
C PHE A 45 -19.21 0.52 34.79
N VAL A 46 -20.28 1.19 35.22
CA VAL A 46 -20.97 0.93 36.50
C VAL A 46 -22.37 0.40 36.23
N PHE A 47 -22.73 -0.74 36.84
CA PHE A 47 -24.08 -1.29 36.79
C PHE A 47 -24.70 -1.32 38.20
N GLU A 48 -25.90 -0.75 38.34
CA GLU A 48 -26.71 -0.82 39.55
C GLU A 48 -27.89 -1.80 39.37
N ARG A 49 -28.21 -2.53 40.45
CA ARG A 49 -29.40 -3.38 40.53
C ARG A 49 -30.57 -2.51 40.97
N SER A 50 -31.54 -2.25 40.09
CA SER A 50 -32.83 -1.65 40.47
C SER A 50 -33.87 -2.73 40.78
N GLU A 51 -34.64 -2.49 41.83
CA GLU A 51 -35.66 -3.36 42.42
C GLU A 51 -36.93 -3.53 41.56
N LEU A 52 -37.52 -4.72 41.74
CA LEU A 52 -38.93 -5.14 41.60
C LEU A 52 -39.96 -4.13 41.05
N LEU A 53 -40.62 -4.49 39.93
CA LEU A 53 -41.97 -4.05 39.57
C LEU A 53 -42.85 -5.23 39.12
N PRO A 54 -44.18 -5.16 39.31
CA PRO A 54 -45.05 -6.34 39.44
C PRO A 54 -45.62 -6.86 38.12
N HIS A 55 -46.10 -8.10 38.20
CA HIS A 55 -46.86 -8.83 37.18
C HIS A 55 -48.07 -8.05 36.64
N ASN A 56 -48.12 -7.89 35.30
CA ASN A 56 -49.22 -8.32 34.41
C ASN A 56 -49.12 -7.56 33.09
N PHE A 57 -48.81 -8.25 31.99
CA PHE A 57 -49.44 -8.08 30.67
C PHE A 57 -48.87 -9.16 29.73
N LEU A 58 -49.59 -10.27 29.62
CA LEU A 58 -49.41 -11.24 28.54
C LEU A 58 -50.16 -10.72 27.30
N SER A 59 -49.44 -10.21 26.32
CA SER A 59 -49.90 -10.24 24.92
C SER A 59 -48.70 -10.32 23.99
N ASN A 60 -48.58 -11.48 23.33
CA ASN A 60 -47.57 -11.81 22.34
C ASN A 60 -47.64 -10.88 21.11
N THR A 61 -46.56 -10.17 20.80
CA THR A 61 -45.86 -10.09 19.49
C THR A 61 -44.96 -8.85 19.44
N PRO A 62 -43.65 -8.97 19.14
CA PRO A 62 -42.81 -7.79 18.91
C PRO A 62 -43.16 -7.14 17.54
N PRO A 63 -43.11 -5.80 17.42
CA PRO A 63 -43.28 -5.14 16.13
C PRO A 63 -42.16 -5.58 15.18
N SER A 64 -42.54 -5.95 13.95
CA SER A 64 -41.58 -6.30 12.91
C SER A 64 -40.68 -5.12 12.58
N LEU A 65 -39.37 -5.31 12.77
CA LEU A 65 -38.38 -4.39 12.23
C LEU A 65 -38.59 -4.29 10.71
N PRO A 66 -38.54 -3.07 10.13
CA PRO A 66 -38.60 -2.94 8.67
C PRO A 66 -37.46 -3.75 8.06
N PRO A 67 -37.68 -4.43 6.92
CA PRO A 67 -36.64 -5.20 6.27
C PRO A 67 -35.44 -4.30 6.06
N ARG A 68 -34.27 -4.70 6.58
CA ARG A 68 -33.01 -4.06 6.23
C ARG A 68 -32.94 -4.10 4.70
N GLN A 69 -32.99 -2.93 4.07
CA GLN A 69 -32.63 -2.82 2.67
C GLN A 69 -31.26 -3.49 2.52
N PRO A 70 -31.06 -4.35 1.51
CA PRO A 70 -29.74 -4.88 1.24
C PRO A 70 -28.85 -3.66 1.03
N ARG A 71 -27.94 -3.39 1.98
CA ARG A 71 -26.79 -2.54 1.67
C ARG A 71 -26.09 -3.29 0.57
N HIS A 72 -26.18 -2.79 -0.66
CA HIS A 72 -25.25 -3.19 -1.70
C HIS A 72 -23.86 -3.09 -1.05
N PRO A 73 -23.07 -4.17 -0.99
CA PRO A 73 -21.70 -4.04 -0.51
C PRO A 73 -21.08 -2.97 -1.41
N LEU A 74 -20.71 -1.83 -0.83
CA LEU A 74 -19.75 -0.93 -1.46
C LEU A 74 -18.62 -1.86 -1.88
N SER A 75 -18.40 -1.97 -3.18
CA SER A 75 -17.43 -2.92 -3.69
C SER A 75 -16.11 -2.57 -3.01
N ASN A 76 -15.51 -3.53 -2.32
CA ASN A 76 -14.25 -3.36 -1.57
C ASN A 76 -13.05 -3.17 -2.53
N MET A 77 -13.26 -2.55 -3.70
CA MET A 77 -12.24 -2.46 -4.73
C MET A 77 -11.20 -1.41 -4.35
N SER A 78 -10.01 -1.89 -3.99
CA SER A 78 -8.84 -1.04 -3.79
C SER A 78 -8.25 -0.48 -5.07
N SER A 79 -8.61 -1.03 -6.24
CA SER A 79 -8.15 -0.57 -7.54
C SER A 79 -9.24 -0.71 -8.58
N LYS A 80 -9.33 0.26 -9.51
CA LYS A 80 -10.22 0.20 -10.68
C LYS A 80 -9.48 -0.34 -11.91
N SER A 81 -8.60 -1.32 -11.73
CA SER A 81 -7.71 -1.88 -12.77
C SER A 81 -8.42 -2.52 -13.98
N GLN A 82 -9.73 -2.79 -13.86
CA GLN A 82 -10.58 -3.23 -14.98
C GLN A 82 -10.97 -2.09 -15.93
N LEU A 83 -10.89 -0.83 -15.47
CA LEU A 83 -11.12 0.32 -16.33
C LEU A 83 -9.86 0.65 -17.16
N PRO A 84 -10.04 1.12 -18.40
CA PRO A 84 -8.92 1.63 -19.19
C PRO A 84 -8.18 2.76 -18.47
N PHE A 85 -6.86 2.82 -18.63
CA PHE A 85 -6.01 3.89 -18.12
C PHE A 85 -6.51 5.27 -18.57
N GLY A 86 -7.00 5.44 -19.80
CA GLY A 86 -7.61 6.70 -20.23
C GLY A 86 -8.80 7.15 -19.37
N THR A 87 -9.67 6.22 -18.97
CA THR A 87 -10.82 6.51 -18.08
C THR A 87 -10.36 6.86 -16.68
N ARG A 88 -9.39 6.10 -16.14
CA ARG A 88 -8.80 6.35 -14.82
C ARG A 88 -8.08 7.71 -14.81
N ALA A 89 -7.30 8.02 -15.84
CA ALA A 89 -6.64 9.31 -16.02
C ALA A 89 -7.59 10.51 -15.94
N ASN A 90 -8.80 10.40 -16.46
CA ASN A 90 -9.77 11.50 -16.47
C ASN A 90 -10.45 11.74 -15.12
N SER A 91 -10.52 10.73 -14.26
CA SER A 91 -11.34 10.73 -13.04
C SER A 91 -10.54 10.54 -11.75
N HIS A 92 -9.26 10.18 -11.83
CA HIS A 92 -8.46 9.86 -10.66
C HIS A 92 -8.25 11.11 -9.78
N PRO A 93 -8.46 11.03 -8.45
CA PRO A 93 -8.34 12.19 -7.56
C PRO A 93 -6.89 12.70 -7.45
N ASN A 94 -5.92 11.79 -7.39
CA ASN A 94 -4.49 12.12 -7.33
C ASN A 94 -3.95 12.64 -8.70
N PRO A 95 -3.38 13.87 -8.78
CA PRO A 95 -2.83 14.42 -10.03
C PRO A 95 -1.70 13.62 -10.64
N LEU A 96 -0.80 13.07 -9.84
CA LEU A 96 0.32 12.29 -10.32
C LEU A 96 -0.12 10.95 -10.91
N ALA A 97 -1.14 10.32 -10.33
CA ALA A 97 -1.75 9.13 -10.92
C ALA A 97 -2.42 9.44 -12.27
N ARG A 98 -3.09 10.60 -12.40
CA ARG A 98 -3.61 11.06 -13.71
C ARG A 98 -2.49 11.16 -14.75
N LYS A 99 -1.39 11.85 -14.40
CA LYS A 99 -0.22 11.98 -15.26
C LYS A 99 0.38 10.62 -15.63
N LEU A 100 0.51 9.71 -14.67
CA LEU A 100 1.02 8.36 -14.88
C LEU A 100 0.17 7.57 -15.89
N PHE A 101 -1.16 7.60 -15.77
CA PHE A 101 -2.05 6.93 -16.72
C PHE A 101 -2.06 7.60 -18.09
N GLN A 102 -1.95 8.93 -18.17
CA GLN A 102 -1.81 9.65 -19.43
C GLN A 102 -0.52 9.27 -20.17
N VAL A 103 0.60 9.19 -19.44
CA VAL A 103 1.88 8.69 -19.98
C VAL A 103 1.72 7.28 -20.52
N ALA A 104 1.10 6.38 -19.75
CA ALA A 104 0.91 5.00 -20.14
C ALA A 104 0.06 4.87 -21.41
N GLU A 105 -1.03 5.62 -21.51
CA GLU A 105 -1.90 5.64 -22.70
C GLU A 105 -1.22 6.25 -23.92
N ALA A 106 -0.55 7.40 -23.77
CA ALA A 106 0.11 8.08 -24.88
C ALA A 106 1.21 7.21 -25.50
N LYS A 107 1.89 6.42 -24.68
CA LYS A 107 3.03 5.60 -25.09
C LYS A 107 2.67 4.14 -25.30
N LYS A 108 1.43 3.74 -25.00
CA LYS A 108 1.00 2.34 -24.98
C LYS A 108 1.99 1.48 -24.21
N SER A 109 2.37 1.94 -23.01
CA SER A 109 3.38 1.30 -22.18
C SER A 109 2.98 1.34 -20.72
N ASN A 110 3.00 0.17 -20.09
CA ASN A 110 2.87 -0.02 -18.65
C ASN A 110 4.18 -0.58 -18.04
N VAL A 111 5.30 -0.32 -18.69
CA VAL A 111 6.62 -0.80 -18.26
C VAL A 111 7.28 0.23 -17.34
N THR A 112 7.76 -0.27 -16.22
CA THR A 112 8.72 0.39 -15.35
C THR A 112 10.07 -0.31 -15.45
N VAL A 113 11.12 0.38 -15.87
CA VAL A 113 12.47 -0.19 -15.90
C VAL A 113 13.18 0.09 -14.57
N SER A 114 13.69 -0.96 -13.93
CA SER A 114 14.64 -0.85 -12.80
C SER A 114 16.05 -0.68 -13.37
N ALA A 115 16.55 0.56 -13.43
CA ALA A 115 17.84 0.90 -14.00
C ALA A 115 18.96 0.78 -12.96
N ASP A 116 19.26 -0.45 -12.56
CA ASP A 116 20.23 -0.76 -11.49
C ASP A 116 21.68 -0.81 -12.03
N VAL A 117 22.16 0.34 -12.51
CA VAL A 117 23.55 0.61 -12.93
C VAL A 117 24.27 1.48 -11.90
N THR A 118 25.59 1.63 -12.00
CA THR A 118 26.42 2.22 -10.93
C THR A 118 27.10 3.54 -11.30
N THR A 119 26.86 4.06 -12.50
CA THR A 119 27.38 5.36 -12.95
C THR A 119 26.29 6.23 -13.56
N THR A 120 26.44 7.54 -13.41
CA THR A 120 25.52 8.54 -13.97
C THR A 120 25.45 8.42 -15.49
N LYS A 121 26.60 8.22 -16.15
CA LYS A 121 26.66 8.04 -17.60
C LYS A 121 25.79 6.87 -18.08
N GLU A 122 25.91 5.71 -17.46
CA GLU A 122 25.12 4.53 -17.82
C GLU A 122 23.64 4.75 -17.55
N LEU A 123 23.29 5.39 -16.43
CA LEU A 123 21.90 5.66 -16.08
C LEU A 123 21.25 6.60 -17.10
N LEU A 124 21.95 7.67 -17.48
CA LEU A 124 21.44 8.63 -18.47
C LEU A 124 21.38 8.02 -19.88
N ASP A 125 22.35 7.19 -20.29
CA ASP A 125 22.30 6.46 -21.57
C ASP A 125 21.07 5.53 -21.63
N LEU A 126 20.85 4.74 -20.57
CA LEU A 126 19.68 3.87 -20.48
C LEU A 126 18.38 4.68 -20.47
N ALA A 127 18.31 5.76 -19.70
CA ALA A 127 17.13 6.62 -19.66
C ALA A 127 16.79 7.23 -21.03
N ASP A 128 17.79 7.64 -21.80
CA ASP A 128 17.58 8.22 -23.14
C ASP A 128 17.13 7.16 -24.15
N ARG A 129 17.77 5.99 -24.14
CA ARG A 129 17.48 4.90 -25.10
C ARG A 129 16.17 4.18 -24.82
N LEU A 130 15.86 3.96 -23.54
CA LEU A 130 14.65 3.24 -23.10
C LEU A 130 13.46 4.18 -22.93
N GLY A 131 13.72 5.48 -22.77
CA GLY A 131 12.73 6.53 -22.55
C GLY A 131 11.48 6.39 -23.41
N PRO A 132 11.55 6.23 -24.74
CA PRO A 132 10.36 6.13 -25.61
C PRO A 132 9.42 4.96 -25.29
N TYR A 133 9.91 3.89 -24.65
CA TYR A 133 9.20 2.61 -24.51
C TYR A 133 8.67 2.35 -23.10
N ILE A 134 9.00 3.22 -22.13
CA ILE A 134 8.69 3.01 -20.70
C ILE A 134 7.79 4.13 -20.16
N ALA A 135 6.93 3.81 -19.19
CA ALA A 135 6.15 4.82 -18.48
C ALA A 135 6.92 5.41 -17.29
N VAL A 136 7.77 4.59 -16.66
CA VAL A 136 8.51 4.97 -15.45
C VAL A 136 9.93 4.44 -15.53
N ILE A 137 10.90 5.25 -15.14
CA ILE A 137 12.24 4.78 -14.79
C ILE A 137 12.36 4.71 -13.27
N LYS A 138 12.78 3.56 -12.77
CA LYS A 138 13.01 3.32 -11.36
C LYS A 138 14.51 3.30 -11.07
N THR A 139 14.94 4.07 -10.08
CA THR A 139 16.35 4.23 -9.71
C THR A 139 16.63 3.63 -8.33
N HIS A 140 17.89 3.30 -8.10
CA HIS A 140 18.52 3.21 -6.78
C HIS A 140 19.71 4.19 -6.84
N ILE A 141 19.50 5.45 -6.52
CA ILE A 141 20.56 6.46 -6.66
C ILE A 141 21.71 6.28 -5.65
N ASP A 142 21.48 5.53 -4.57
CA ASP A 142 22.47 5.21 -3.54
C ASP A 142 23.51 4.16 -3.97
N ILE A 143 23.34 3.52 -5.13
CA ILE A 143 24.36 2.64 -5.75
C ILE A 143 25.17 3.34 -6.85
N LEU A 144 24.89 4.61 -7.15
CA LEU A 144 25.70 5.39 -8.09
C LEU A 144 26.96 5.90 -7.41
N SER A 145 28.10 5.63 -8.04
CA SER A 145 29.42 6.04 -7.55
C SER A 145 29.69 7.55 -7.71
N ASP A 146 28.94 8.22 -8.58
CA ASP A 146 29.16 9.60 -9.02
C ASP A 146 27.87 10.46 -8.95
N PHE A 147 26.91 10.11 -8.08
CA PHE A 147 25.65 10.84 -7.94
C PHE A 147 25.88 12.34 -7.66
N GLY A 148 25.21 13.18 -8.44
CA GLY A 148 25.26 14.63 -8.24
C GLY A 148 24.26 15.41 -9.09
N PRO A 149 24.43 16.75 -9.20
CA PRO A 149 23.53 17.60 -9.98
C PRO A 149 23.40 17.20 -11.45
N GLU A 150 24.47 16.66 -12.05
CA GLU A 150 24.43 16.14 -13.43
C GLU A 150 23.42 15.00 -13.56
N THR A 151 23.43 14.05 -12.62
CA THR A 151 22.48 12.94 -12.58
C THR A 151 21.04 13.44 -12.50
N ILE A 152 20.76 14.35 -11.56
CA ILE A 152 19.41 14.87 -11.32
C ILE A 152 18.91 15.66 -12.54
N ASN A 153 19.71 16.60 -13.04
CA ASN A 153 19.32 17.45 -14.15
C ASN A 153 19.17 16.65 -15.45
N GLY A 154 20.08 15.70 -15.69
CA GLY A 154 19.99 14.79 -16.84
C GLY A 154 18.73 13.93 -16.79
N LEU A 155 18.43 13.30 -15.64
CA LEU A 155 17.21 12.49 -15.49
C LEU A 155 15.95 13.33 -15.69
N LYS A 156 15.87 14.54 -15.11
CA LYS A 156 14.72 15.43 -15.30
C LYS A 156 14.54 15.82 -16.77
N ALA A 157 15.63 16.18 -17.45
CA ALA A 157 15.58 16.54 -18.88
C ALA A 157 15.12 15.36 -19.75
N LEU A 158 15.59 14.14 -19.46
CA LEU A 158 15.19 12.94 -20.17
C LEU A 158 13.74 12.53 -19.87
N ALA A 159 13.29 12.68 -18.62
CA ALA A 159 11.91 12.44 -18.22
C ALA A 159 10.93 13.36 -18.96
N GLU A 160 11.31 14.62 -19.15
CA GLU A 160 10.56 15.59 -19.95
C GLU A 160 10.62 15.24 -21.45
N LYS A 161 11.82 15.05 -22.01
CA LYS A 161 12.04 14.72 -23.42
C LYS A 161 11.23 13.50 -23.87
N HIS A 162 11.21 12.45 -23.06
CA HIS A 162 10.61 11.16 -23.41
C HIS A 162 9.27 10.91 -22.75
N ASN A 163 8.77 11.84 -21.95
CA ASN A 163 7.51 11.72 -21.22
C ASN A 163 7.45 10.43 -20.37
N PHE A 164 8.30 10.32 -19.35
CA PHE A 164 8.22 9.26 -18.34
C PHE A 164 8.33 9.84 -16.91
N LEU A 165 7.89 9.07 -15.91
CA LEU A 165 8.06 9.45 -14.50
C LEU A 165 9.32 8.81 -13.90
N ILE A 166 9.82 9.44 -12.83
CA ILE A 166 10.99 8.98 -12.09
C ILE A 166 10.53 8.42 -10.75
N PHE A 167 10.94 7.19 -10.45
CA PHE A 167 10.65 6.49 -9.20
C PHE A 167 11.95 6.12 -8.47
N GLU A 168 12.24 6.79 -7.37
CA GLU A 168 13.33 6.41 -6.48
C GLU A 168 12.90 5.28 -5.52
N ASP A 169 13.50 4.11 -5.68
CA ASP A 169 13.17 2.88 -4.95
C ASP A 169 13.88 2.77 -3.60
N ARG A 170 13.82 3.86 -2.83
CA ARG A 170 14.58 4.03 -1.58
C ARG A 170 14.14 3.09 -0.46
N LYS A 171 12.89 2.59 -0.51
CA LYS A 171 12.25 1.76 0.51
C LYS A 171 12.45 2.33 1.91
N PHE A 172 11.92 3.53 2.16
CA PHE A 172 11.99 4.15 3.48
C PHE A 172 11.44 3.19 4.56
N ILE A 173 12.19 3.02 5.65
CA ILE A 173 11.86 2.11 6.75
C ILE A 173 12.46 2.61 8.07
N ASP A 174 12.02 3.78 8.50
CA ASP A 174 12.44 4.41 9.74
C ASP A 174 11.25 5.17 10.37
N ILE A 175 11.42 5.72 11.56
CA ILE A 175 10.40 6.55 12.20
C ILE A 175 10.20 7.88 11.44
N GLY A 176 9.02 8.48 11.59
CA GLY A 176 8.57 9.64 10.81
C GLY A 176 9.58 10.78 10.68
N ASN A 177 10.10 11.28 11.80
CA ASN A 177 11.05 12.39 11.81
C ASN A 177 12.36 12.07 11.05
N THR A 178 12.80 10.81 11.07
CA THR A 178 14.00 10.39 10.36
C THR A 178 13.75 10.33 8.85
N VAL A 179 12.63 9.74 8.43
CA VAL A 179 12.32 9.63 7.00
C VAL A 179 12.05 10.98 6.35
N GLN A 180 11.52 11.97 7.08
CA GLN A 180 11.40 13.35 6.58
C GLN A 180 12.77 13.93 6.19
N LYS A 181 13.74 13.79 7.09
CA LYS A 181 15.11 14.27 6.84
C LYS A 181 15.79 13.52 5.71
N GLN A 182 15.55 12.21 5.59
CA GLN A 182 16.09 11.39 4.49
C GLN A 182 15.43 11.72 3.15
N TYR A 183 14.13 12.02 3.13
CA TYR A 183 13.37 12.30 1.92
C TYR A 183 13.64 13.72 1.38
N HIS A 184 13.61 14.74 2.25
CA HIS A 184 13.77 16.13 1.83
C HIS A 184 15.23 16.62 1.87
N GLY A 185 15.99 16.19 2.86
CA GLY A 185 17.34 16.69 3.12
C GLY A 185 18.45 15.77 2.59
N GLY A 186 19.60 15.86 3.27
CA GLY A 186 20.78 15.07 2.96
C GLY A 186 21.38 15.36 1.59
N ALA A 187 22.33 14.51 1.18
CA ALA A 187 22.97 14.61 -0.12
C ALA A 187 22.02 14.29 -1.29
N LEU A 188 20.95 13.52 -1.02
CA LEU A 188 20.12 12.91 -2.05
C LEU A 188 18.91 13.77 -2.44
N ARG A 189 18.40 14.58 -1.51
CA ARG A 189 17.27 15.52 -1.71
C ARG A 189 16.14 14.89 -2.56
N ILE A 190 15.78 13.64 -2.25
CA ILE A 190 14.95 12.77 -3.11
C ILE A 190 13.63 13.43 -3.49
N SER A 191 13.02 14.15 -2.55
CA SER A 191 11.78 14.90 -2.77
C SER A 191 11.88 15.91 -3.92
N GLU A 192 13.05 16.45 -4.25
CA GLU A 192 13.14 17.55 -5.22
C GLU A 192 13.07 17.10 -6.68
N TRP A 193 13.26 15.81 -6.95
CA TRP A 193 13.39 15.31 -8.31
C TRP A 193 12.62 14.00 -8.57
N SER A 194 12.41 13.16 -7.56
CA SER A 194 11.69 11.91 -7.76
C SER A 194 10.18 12.13 -7.73
N HIS A 195 9.47 11.70 -8.76
CA HIS A 195 8.01 11.77 -8.80
C HIS A 195 7.38 10.77 -7.83
N ILE A 196 7.92 9.56 -7.79
CA ILE A 196 7.40 8.45 -6.98
C ILE A 196 8.48 8.03 -5.99
N ILE A 197 8.08 7.70 -4.77
CA ILE A 197 8.92 7.01 -3.79
C ILE A 197 8.17 5.81 -3.22
N ASN A 198 8.84 4.98 -2.41
CA ASN A 198 8.18 3.91 -1.68
C ASN A 198 8.65 3.76 -0.23
N CYS A 199 7.83 3.09 0.58
CA CYS A 199 8.15 2.78 1.97
C CYS A 199 7.67 1.38 2.38
N ALA A 200 8.33 0.81 3.39
CA ALA A 200 7.79 -0.32 4.15
C ALA A 200 7.13 0.21 5.43
N ILE A 201 5.94 -0.28 5.77
CA ILE A 201 5.16 0.22 6.90
C ILE A 201 5.53 -0.46 8.23
N LEU A 202 6.67 -1.16 8.29
CA LEU A 202 7.16 -1.81 9.50
C LEU A 202 7.21 -0.87 10.72
N PRO A 203 7.60 0.42 10.60
CA PRO A 203 7.60 1.36 11.74
C PRO A 203 6.21 1.85 12.17
N GLY A 204 5.14 1.45 11.46
CA GLY A 204 3.77 1.93 11.68
C GLY A 204 3.44 3.19 10.89
N GLU A 205 2.22 3.72 11.12
CA GLU A 205 1.59 4.77 10.32
C GLU A 205 2.43 6.05 10.17
N GLY A 206 3.17 6.43 11.22
CA GLY A 206 3.91 7.69 11.27
C GLY A 206 4.93 7.88 10.14
N ILE A 207 5.39 6.79 9.49
CA ILE A 207 6.23 6.90 8.29
C ILE A 207 5.47 7.50 7.09
N VAL A 208 4.22 7.08 6.88
CA VAL A 208 3.37 7.55 5.77
C VAL A 208 2.94 8.98 6.03
N GLU A 209 2.55 9.28 7.27
CA GLU A 209 2.19 10.64 7.70
C GLU A 209 3.34 11.62 7.45
N ALA A 210 4.55 11.26 7.88
CA ALA A 210 5.69 12.17 7.83
C ALA A 210 6.16 12.44 6.38
N LEU A 211 6.13 11.41 5.51
CA LEU A 211 6.39 11.58 4.08
C LEU A 211 5.30 12.44 3.40
N ALA A 212 4.03 12.24 3.75
CA ALA A 212 2.92 13.05 3.24
C ALA A 212 3.06 14.52 3.66
N GLN A 213 3.37 14.80 4.94
CA GLN A 213 3.63 16.15 5.45
C GLN A 213 4.75 16.85 4.67
N THR A 214 5.81 16.14 4.29
CA THR A 214 6.89 16.70 3.47
C THR A 214 6.40 17.10 2.08
N ALA A 215 5.67 16.20 1.41
CA ALA A 215 5.17 16.45 0.07
C ALA A 215 4.04 17.49 0.04
N GLN A 216 3.32 17.68 1.14
CA GLN A 216 2.17 18.59 1.24
C GLN A 216 2.49 19.89 1.96
N ALA A 217 3.76 20.11 2.32
CA ALA A 217 4.21 21.37 2.91
C ALA A 217 3.91 22.53 1.95
N SER A 218 3.35 23.62 2.48
CA SER A 218 2.87 24.75 1.66
C SER A 218 3.99 25.48 0.91
N ASP A 219 5.22 25.41 1.41
CA ASP A 219 6.42 25.99 0.82
C ASP A 219 7.15 25.03 -0.12
N PHE A 220 6.64 23.81 -0.31
CA PHE A 220 7.26 22.80 -1.17
C PHE A 220 6.64 22.84 -2.59
N PRO A 221 7.37 23.34 -3.61
CA PRO A 221 6.79 23.67 -4.91
C PRO A 221 6.42 22.44 -5.76
N TYR A 222 6.91 21.24 -5.41
CA TYR A 222 6.72 20.04 -6.20
C TYR A 222 5.65 19.10 -5.64
N GLY A 223 4.92 19.50 -4.60
CA GLY A 223 4.05 18.61 -3.84
C GLY A 223 2.99 17.86 -4.65
N SER A 224 2.36 18.53 -5.62
CA SER A 224 1.36 17.92 -6.51
C SER A 224 1.92 16.84 -7.44
N ASP A 225 3.25 16.84 -7.63
CA ASP A 225 3.98 15.91 -8.49
C ASP A 225 4.67 14.81 -7.68
N ARG A 226 4.30 14.62 -6.40
CA ARG A 226 4.84 13.57 -5.54
C ARG A 226 3.81 12.54 -5.16
N GLY A 227 4.26 11.29 -5.13
CA GLY A 227 3.43 10.18 -4.72
C GLY A 227 4.21 9.07 -4.04
N LEU A 228 3.51 8.33 -3.18
CA LEU A 228 4.05 7.22 -2.42
C LEU A 228 3.43 5.89 -2.88
N LEU A 229 4.27 4.88 -3.04
CA LEU A 229 3.87 3.48 -3.12
C LEU A 229 4.18 2.78 -1.81
N ILE A 230 3.19 2.12 -1.21
CA ILE A 230 3.40 1.28 -0.04
C ILE A 230 3.84 -0.11 -0.48
N LEU A 231 4.94 -0.62 0.08
CA LEU A 231 5.39 -2.00 -0.13
C LEU A 231 4.50 -2.95 0.68
N ALA A 232 3.40 -3.40 0.07
CA ALA A 232 2.33 -4.15 0.74
C ALA A 232 2.50 -5.68 0.63
N GLU A 233 3.15 -6.14 -0.44
CA GLU A 233 3.58 -7.53 -0.63
C GLU A 233 4.97 -7.54 -1.29
N MET A 234 5.76 -8.60 -1.08
CA MET A 234 7.06 -8.77 -1.77
C MET A 234 7.15 -10.13 -2.44
N THR A 235 7.88 -10.18 -3.55
CA THR A 235 8.13 -11.41 -4.33
C THR A 235 9.22 -12.32 -3.76
N SER A 236 9.93 -11.88 -2.72
CA SER A 236 11.01 -12.64 -2.11
C SER A 236 10.48 -13.82 -1.29
N LYS A 237 11.09 -14.99 -1.45
CA LYS A 237 10.76 -16.18 -0.64
C LYS A 237 10.89 -15.86 0.85
N GLY A 238 9.84 -16.16 1.63
CA GLY A 238 9.82 -15.93 3.08
C GLY A 238 9.46 -14.50 3.50
N SER A 239 8.89 -13.69 2.61
CA SER A 239 8.43 -12.35 2.96
C SER A 239 7.44 -12.36 4.12
N LEU A 240 7.62 -11.42 5.05
CA LEU A 240 6.69 -11.17 6.16
C LEU A 240 5.57 -10.18 5.78
N ALA A 241 5.63 -9.59 4.57
CA ALA A 241 4.61 -8.66 4.06
C ALA A 241 3.37 -9.44 3.59
N THR A 242 2.62 -9.98 4.55
CA THR A 242 1.45 -10.84 4.34
C THR A 242 0.37 -10.58 5.40
N GLY A 243 -0.84 -11.07 5.17
CA GLY A 243 -1.91 -11.06 6.18
C GLY A 243 -2.19 -9.67 6.75
N SER A 244 -2.10 -9.53 8.08
CA SER A 244 -2.36 -8.28 8.80
C SER A 244 -1.44 -7.13 8.38
N TYR A 245 -0.21 -7.40 7.96
CA TYR A 245 0.68 -6.38 7.42
C TYR A 245 0.11 -5.79 6.11
N THR A 246 -0.37 -6.65 5.21
CA THR A 246 -0.98 -6.22 3.94
C THR A 246 -2.29 -5.47 4.20
N SER A 247 -3.10 -5.91 5.16
CA SER A 247 -4.30 -5.18 5.61
C SER A 247 -3.98 -3.77 6.12
N ALA A 248 -2.98 -3.64 7.00
CA ALA A 248 -2.55 -2.34 7.51
C ALA A 248 -2.02 -1.42 6.40
N SER A 249 -1.37 -1.99 5.38
CA SER A 249 -0.92 -1.24 4.20
C SER A 249 -2.09 -0.61 3.44
N VAL A 250 -3.20 -1.35 3.27
CA VAL A 250 -4.43 -0.83 2.64
C VAL A 250 -5.06 0.25 3.52
N ASP A 251 -5.11 0.05 4.83
CA ASP A 251 -5.65 1.05 5.78
C ASP A 251 -4.88 2.38 5.72
N TYR A 252 -3.55 2.33 5.70
CA TYR A 252 -2.72 3.53 5.58
C TYR A 252 -2.89 4.20 4.21
N ALA A 253 -2.95 3.43 3.12
CA ALA A 253 -3.20 4.00 1.80
C ALA A 253 -4.54 4.75 1.75
N ARG A 254 -5.59 4.19 2.36
CA ARG A 254 -6.93 4.82 2.45
C ARG A 254 -6.93 6.09 3.29
N LYS A 255 -6.12 6.18 4.33
CA LYS A 255 -6.02 7.39 5.16
C LYS A 255 -5.27 8.54 4.47
N TYR A 256 -4.33 8.23 3.58
CA TYR A 256 -3.42 9.20 2.96
C TYR A 256 -3.55 9.30 1.42
N GLN A 257 -4.76 9.16 0.86
CA GLN A 257 -5.01 9.05 -0.59
C GLN A 257 -4.55 10.24 -1.44
N SER A 258 -4.43 11.43 -0.84
CA SER A 258 -3.90 12.60 -1.53
C SER A 258 -2.41 12.47 -1.87
N PHE A 259 -1.68 11.57 -1.21
CA PHE A 259 -0.25 11.33 -1.42
C PHE A 259 0.08 9.88 -1.80
N VAL A 260 -0.63 8.89 -1.22
CA VAL A 260 -0.43 7.47 -1.54
C VAL A 260 -1.09 7.15 -2.88
N LEU A 261 -0.26 6.84 -3.87
CA LEU A 261 -0.71 6.42 -5.21
C LEU A 261 -1.23 5.00 -5.22
N GLY A 262 -0.66 4.14 -4.37
CA GLY A 262 -1.02 2.73 -4.31
C GLY A 262 0.13 1.89 -3.78
N PHE A 263 0.39 0.77 -4.43
CA PHE A 263 1.17 -0.30 -3.83
C PHE A 263 2.26 -0.85 -4.75
N VAL A 264 3.37 -1.24 -4.14
CA VAL A 264 4.17 -2.34 -4.68
C VAL A 264 3.60 -3.64 -4.12
N SER A 265 3.08 -4.49 -5.00
CA SER A 265 2.38 -5.72 -4.63
C SER A 265 2.45 -6.78 -5.73
N THR A 266 2.14 -8.03 -5.41
CA THR A 266 2.13 -9.13 -6.39
C THR A 266 0.81 -9.28 -7.14
N ARG A 267 -0.25 -8.61 -6.67
CA ARG A 267 -1.61 -8.66 -7.22
C ARG A 267 -2.39 -7.39 -6.82
N ALA A 268 -3.57 -7.21 -7.38
CA ALA A 268 -4.53 -6.27 -6.83
C ALA A 268 -4.94 -6.68 -5.40
N LEU A 269 -5.10 -5.68 -4.54
CA LEU A 269 -5.44 -5.88 -3.14
C LEU A 269 -6.96 -5.75 -2.89
N THR A 270 -7.79 -6.00 -3.90
CA THR A 270 -9.25 -5.80 -3.85
C THR A 270 -9.90 -6.66 -2.75
N ASP A 271 -9.42 -7.88 -2.54
CA ASP A 271 -10.00 -8.80 -1.57
C ASP A 271 -9.32 -8.74 -0.19
N VAL A 272 -8.45 -7.76 0.04
CA VAL A 272 -7.75 -7.63 1.33
C VAL A 272 -8.69 -6.99 2.35
N PRO A 273 -8.93 -7.63 3.51
CA PRO A 273 -9.72 -7.04 4.57
C PRO A 273 -8.99 -5.81 5.13
N ALA A 274 -9.73 -4.75 5.39
CA ALA A 274 -9.22 -3.47 5.85
C ALA A 274 -10.21 -2.85 6.83
N SER A 275 -9.69 -2.18 7.85
CA SER A 275 -10.48 -1.54 8.91
C SER A 275 -11.03 -0.17 8.45
N VAL A 276 -10.31 0.51 7.56
CA VAL A 276 -10.75 1.76 6.95
C VAL A 276 -11.60 1.42 5.73
N SER A 277 -12.83 1.92 5.69
CA SER A 277 -13.76 1.66 4.58
C SER A 277 -13.26 2.27 3.27
N ALA A 278 -13.50 1.58 2.15
CA ALA A 278 -13.25 2.12 0.82
C ALA A 278 -14.13 3.35 0.57
N ASN A 279 -13.63 4.30 -0.21
CA ASN A 279 -14.45 5.40 -0.73
C ASN A 279 -14.81 5.16 -2.21
N GLU A 280 -15.80 5.89 -2.72
CA GLU A 280 -16.28 5.76 -4.10
C GLU A 280 -15.23 6.13 -5.17
N ASN A 281 -14.24 6.95 -4.80
CA ASN A 281 -13.20 7.46 -5.68
C ASN A 281 -11.87 6.66 -5.54
N GLU A 282 -11.89 5.55 -4.81
CA GLU A 282 -10.72 4.71 -4.54
C GLU A 282 -10.23 4.05 -5.83
N ASP A 283 -8.96 4.26 -6.17
CA ASP A 283 -8.32 3.70 -7.36
C ASP A 283 -6.80 3.60 -7.17
N PHE A 284 -6.33 2.75 -6.25
CA PHE A 284 -4.90 2.59 -6.06
C PHE A 284 -4.21 1.95 -7.27
N VAL A 285 -3.05 2.50 -7.61
CA VAL A 285 -2.17 2.00 -8.67
C VAL A 285 -1.34 0.82 -8.15
N VAL A 286 -1.29 -0.27 -8.91
CA VAL A 286 -0.51 -1.46 -8.52
C VAL A 286 0.75 -1.60 -9.36
N PHE A 287 1.92 -1.54 -8.72
CA PHE A 287 3.21 -1.85 -9.30
C PHE A 287 3.65 -3.25 -8.88
N THR A 288 4.02 -4.11 -9.84
CA THR A 288 4.47 -5.47 -9.54
C THR A 288 5.93 -5.69 -9.93
N THR A 289 6.75 -6.02 -8.94
CA THR A 289 8.15 -6.42 -9.12
C THR A 289 8.29 -7.88 -9.51
N GLY A 290 9.50 -8.27 -9.90
CA GLY A 290 9.78 -9.66 -10.23
C GLY A 290 9.12 -10.08 -11.53
N VAL A 291 9.15 -9.24 -12.56
CA VAL A 291 8.60 -9.59 -13.88
C VAL A 291 9.73 -9.95 -14.85
N ASN A 292 9.63 -11.12 -15.47
CA ASN A 292 10.58 -11.61 -16.47
C ASN A 292 9.87 -12.37 -17.60
N LEU A 293 10.37 -12.25 -18.83
CA LEU A 293 9.78 -12.93 -20.00
C LEU A 293 9.99 -14.45 -19.97
N SER A 294 11.10 -14.95 -19.40
CA SER A 294 11.52 -16.35 -19.57
C SER A 294 12.14 -17.01 -18.34
N SER A 295 12.51 -16.24 -17.30
CA SER A 295 13.17 -16.79 -16.11
C SER A 295 12.22 -17.08 -14.95
N LYS A 296 12.53 -18.09 -14.13
CA LYS A 296 11.75 -18.49 -12.93
C LYS A 296 12.28 -17.90 -11.62
N GLY A 297 13.52 -17.40 -11.57
CA GLY A 297 14.05 -16.71 -10.38
C GLY A 297 15.54 -16.36 -10.48
N ASP A 298 16.12 -15.83 -9.40
CA ASP A 298 17.57 -15.64 -9.25
C ASP A 298 18.17 -16.44 -8.07
N LYS A 299 19.50 -16.37 -7.91
CA LYS A 299 20.23 -17.08 -6.85
C LYS A 299 20.00 -16.51 -5.44
N LEU A 300 19.38 -15.33 -5.32
CA LEU A 300 19.18 -14.61 -4.06
C LEU A 300 17.69 -14.57 -3.65
N GLY A 301 16.87 -15.46 -4.19
CA GLY A 301 15.49 -15.68 -3.73
C GLY A 301 14.42 -14.86 -4.44
N GLN A 302 14.76 -14.14 -5.52
CA GLN A 302 13.77 -13.49 -6.38
C GLN A 302 12.94 -14.54 -7.13
N GLN A 303 11.62 -14.44 -7.06
CA GLN A 303 10.69 -15.21 -7.89
C GLN A 303 10.18 -14.35 -9.04
N TYR A 304 10.14 -14.90 -10.26
CA TYR A 304 9.68 -14.18 -11.44
C TYR A 304 8.28 -14.61 -11.89
N GLN A 305 7.56 -13.66 -12.47
CA GLN A 305 6.29 -13.87 -13.17
C GLN A 305 6.38 -13.29 -14.57
N THR A 306 5.58 -13.80 -15.49
CA THR A 306 5.46 -13.21 -16.83
C THR A 306 4.64 -11.91 -16.79
N PRO A 307 4.83 -10.98 -17.75
CA PRO A 307 3.97 -9.80 -17.88
C PRO A 307 2.48 -10.14 -17.87
N GLN A 308 2.08 -11.16 -18.65
CA GLN A 308 0.69 -11.63 -18.72
C GLN A 308 0.13 -12.01 -17.36
N SER A 309 0.91 -12.76 -16.56
CA SER A 309 0.50 -13.20 -15.22
C SER A 309 0.39 -12.03 -14.25
N ALA A 310 1.37 -11.13 -14.23
CA ALA A 310 1.36 -9.96 -13.35
C ALA A 310 0.15 -9.05 -13.64
N ILE A 311 -0.06 -8.68 -14.91
CA ILE A 311 -1.18 -7.84 -15.32
C ILE A 311 -2.53 -8.52 -15.09
N GLY A 312 -2.63 -9.82 -15.39
CA GLY A 312 -3.85 -10.61 -15.16
C GLY A 312 -4.24 -10.70 -13.67
N ARG A 313 -3.27 -10.61 -12.76
CA ARG A 313 -3.50 -10.53 -11.31
C ARG A 313 -3.74 -9.10 -10.81
N GLY A 314 -3.86 -8.13 -11.71
CA GLY A 314 -4.26 -6.76 -11.38
C GLY A 314 -3.11 -5.76 -11.28
N ALA A 315 -1.90 -6.10 -11.72
CA ALA A 315 -0.82 -5.11 -11.85
C ALA A 315 -1.18 -4.04 -12.90
N ASP A 316 -1.02 -2.78 -12.57
CA ASP A 316 -1.13 -1.69 -13.54
C ASP A 316 0.21 -1.48 -14.26
N PHE A 317 1.30 -1.51 -13.51
CA PHE A 317 2.66 -1.33 -14.02
C PHE A 317 3.56 -2.51 -13.63
N ILE A 318 4.31 -3.02 -14.58
CA ILE A 318 5.30 -4.09 -14.35
C ILE A 318 6.69 -3.50 -14.15
N ILE A 319 7.41 -3.95 -13.13
CA ILE A 319 8.79 -3.55 -12.86
C ILE A 319 9.73 -4.66 -13.31
N ALA A 320 10.59 -4.35 -14.28
CA ALA A 320 11.60 -5.25 -14.82
C ALA A 320 12.99 -4.62 -14.74
N GLY A 321 13.95 -5.36 -14.18
CA GLY A 321 15.35 -4.96 -14.06
C GLY A 321 16.24 -5.66 -15.08
N ARG A 322 17.04 -6.63 -14.61
CA ARG A 322 18.05 -7.36 -15.43
C ARG A 322 17.53 -7.93 -16.74
N GLY A 323 16.24 -8.26 -16.83
CA GLY A 323 15.62 -8.71 -18.08
C GLY A 323 15.60 -7.65 -19.19
N ILE A 324 15.82 -6.37 -18.85
CA ILE A 324 15.92 -5.25 -19.79
C ILE A 324 17.33 -4.67 -19.78
N TYR A 325 17.78 -4.07 -18.66
CA TYR A 325 19.03 -3.28 -18.67
C TYR A 325 20.30 -4.11 -18.88
N ALA A 326 20.27 -5.41 -18.55
CA ALA A 326 21.39 -6.33 -18.75
C ALA A 326 21.21 -7.25 -19.97
N ALA A 327 20.19 -7.00 -20.79
CA ALA A 327 20.01 -7.70 -22.06
C ALA A 327 21.08 -7.27 -23.07
N ALA A 328 21.37 -8.13 -24.06
CA ALA A 328 22.31 -7.80 -25.14
C ALA A 328 21.85 -6.57 -25.94
N ASP A 329 20.54 -6.44 -26.15
CA ASP A 329 19.90 -5.23 -26.66
C ASP A 329 18.80 -4.78 -25.68
N PRO A 330 19.10 -3.80 -24.80
CA PRO A 330 18.13 -3.28 -23.84
C PRO A 330 16.90 -2.63 -24.49
N VAL A 331 17.05 -2.06 -25.69
CA VAL A 331 15.95 -1.39 -26.39
C VAL A 331 14.97 -2.43 -26.92
N GLU A 332 15.47 -3.47 -27.57
CA GLU A 332 14.63 -4.57 -28.05
C GLU A 332 13.97 -5.30 -26.89
N ALA A 333 14.68 -5.53 -25.79
CA ALA A 333 14.07 -6.08 -24.57
C ALA A 333 12.94 -5.18 -24.05
N ALA A 334 13.16 -3.86 -23.92
CA ALA A 334 12.11 -2.94 -23.46
C ALA A 334 10.86 -2.96 -24.36
N LYS A 335 11.02 -3.03 -25.68
CA LYS A 335 9.90 -3.17 -26.64
C LYS A 335 9.12 -4.47 -26.42
N GLN A 336 9.79 -5.58 -26.17
CA GLN A 336 9.12 -6.86 -25.90
C GLN A 336 8.31 -6.83 -24.60
N TYR A 337 8.85 -6.23 -23.54
CA TYR A 337 8.11 -6.03 -22.29
C TYR A 337 6.94 -5.07 -22.48
N GLN A 338 7.12 -4.00 -23.26
CA GLN A 338 6.06 -3.04 -23.60
C GLN A 338 4.92 -3.74 -24.33
N GLN A 339 5.24 -4.48 -25.38
CA GLN A 339 4.25 -5.22 -26.16
C GLN A 339 3.47 -6.19 -25.29
N GLN A 340 4.14 -7.08 -24.56
CA GLN A 340 3.47 -8.09 -23.74
C GLN A 340 2.69 -7.47 -22.57
N GLY A 341 3.24 -6.45 -21.93
CA GLY A 341 2.55 -5.73 -20.86
C GLY A 341 1.29 -5.03 -21.36
N TRP A 342 1.35 -4.40 -22.53
CA TRP A 342 0.23 -3.69 -23.13
C TRP A 342 -0.85 -4.63 -23.67
N GLU A 343 -0.47 -5.71 -24.37
CA GLU A 343 -1.38 -6.76 -24.82
C GLU A 343 -2.13 -7.40 -23.64
N ALA A 344 -1.42 -7.70 -22.54
CA ALA A 344 -2.04 -8.20 -21.31
C ALA A 344 -3.04 -7.21 -20.71
N TYR A 345 -2.71 -5.92 -20.74
CA TYR A 345 -3.60 -4.84 -20.26
C TYR A 345 -4.87 -4.75 -21.12
N LEU A 346 -4.72 -4.76 -22.46
CA LEU A 346 -5.84 -4.74 -23.39
C LEU A 346 -6.74 -5.96 -23.21
N ALA A 347 -6.17 -7.14 -23.01
CA ALA A 347 -6.94 -8.36 -22.73
C ALA A 347 -7.76 -8.23 -21.43
N ARG A 348 -7.18 -7.64 -20.37
CA ARG A 348 -7.86 -7.42 -19.10
C ARG A 348 -9.04 -6.46 -19.23
N VAL A 349 -8.83 -5.28 -19.81
CA VAL A 349 -9.87 -4.25 -19.91
C VAL A 349 -10.88 -4.51 -21.03
N GLY A 350 -10.47 -5.24 -22.09
CA GLY A 350 -11.32 -5.62 -23.21
C GLY A 350 -12.36 -6.69 -22.89
N GLY A 351 -12.13 -7.51 -21.87
CA GLY A 351 -13.11 -8.48 -21.36
C GLY A 351 -14.23 -7.87 -20.51
N SER A 352 -14.20 -6.55 -20.27
CA SER A 352 -15.16 -5.82 -19.41
C SER A 352 -16.22 -5.04 -20.19
N GLN A 353 -16.40 -5.31 -21.50
CA GLN A 353 -17.42 -4.69 -22.36
C GLN A 353 -18.73 -5.48 -22.39
#